data_AF-A0A7C2C290-F1
#
_entry.id   AF-A0A7C2C290-F1
#
_cell.length_a   1.000
_cell.length_b   1.000
_cell.length_c   1.000
_cell.angle_alpha   90.00
_cell.angle_beta   90.00
_cell.angle_gamma   90.00
#
_symmetry.space_group_name_H-M   'P 1'
#
loop_
_entity.id
_entity.type
_entity.pdbx_description
1 polymer ?
#
loop_
_entity_poly.entity_id
_entity_poly.type
_entity_poly.pdbx_seq_one_letter_code
_entity_poly.pdbx_strand_id
1 'polypeptide(L)'
;MAYTVGFPPYANVAPLVHFLEAEGFRVVCAPPTGLNRMLLTGEVGLSLASSHFYLRHQEGLGLLPDFSVAVLGPVYSVNLFHKKPLEALGRVALTTESATSVALLRLLLEEAGAGPAYARVQGGLELLEAYD
;
A
#
# COMPACT_ATOMS: atom_id res chain seq x y z
N MET A 1 -27.75 -9.49 8.93
CA MET A 1 -26.91 -9.49 7.71
C MET A 1 -25.66 -10.29 8.02
N ALA A 2 -25.18 -11.13 7.10
CA ALA A 2 -23.89 -11.79 7.28
C ALA A 2 -22.77 -10.73 7.29
N TYR A 3 -21.79 -10.88 8.18
CA TYR A 3 -20.63 -9.98 8.26
C TYR A 3 -19.83 -10.06 6.95
N THR A 4 -19.25 -8.95 6.49
CA THR A 4 -18.50 -8.92 5.22
C THR A 4 -17.02 -8.63 5.48
N VAL A 5 -16.15 -9.47 4.91
CA VAL A 5 -14.69 -9.36 4.98
C VAL A 5 -14.12 -9.07 3.59
N GLY A 6 -13.25 -8.07 3.49
CA GLY A 6 -12.64 -7.59 2.26
C GLY A 6 -11.16 -7.96 2.13
N PHE A 7 -10.75 -8.38 0.93
CA PHE A 7 -9.34 -8.65 0.61
C PHE A 7 -8.89 -7.97 -0.68
N PRO A 8 -7.69 -7.34 -0.68
CA PRO A 8 -7.10 -6.83 -1.91
C PRO A 8 -6.54 -7.99 -2.74
N PRO A 9 -6.58 -7.90 -4.08
CA PRO A 9 -6.06 -8.93 -4.97
C PRO A 9 -4.52 -8.86 -5.09
N TYR A 10 -3.81 -8.93 -3.97
CA TYR A 10 -2.35 -8.88 -3.92
C TYR A 10 -1.74 -10.25 -3.57
N ALA A 11 -0.61 -10.56 -4.21
CA ALA A 11 0.07 -11.84 -4.04
C ALA A 11 0.49 -12.10 -2.59
N ASN A 12 0.89 -11.06 -1.86
CA ASN A 12 1.25 -11.16 -0.44
C ASN A 12 0.07 -11.48 0.50
N VAL A 13 -1.17 -11.38 0.00
CA VAL A 13 -2.40 -11.74 0.72
C VAL A 13 -2.93 -13.10 0.27
N ALA A 14 -2.41 -13.65 -0.84
CA ALA A 14 -2.89 -14.91 -1.41
C ALA A 14 -2.89 -16.09 -0.41
N PRO A 15 -1.86 -16.29 0.44
CA PRO A 15 -1.89 -17.38 1.42
C PRO A 15 -3.08 -17.25 2.39
N LEU A 16 -3.39 -16.04 2.85
CA LEU A 16 -4.52 -15.80 3.76
C LEU A 16 -5.85 -16.14 3.09
N VAL A 17 -6.06 -15.66 1.86
CA VAL A 17 -7.34 -15.82 1.14
C VAL A 17 -7.53 -17.26 0.67
N HIS A 18 -6.47 -17.93 0.26
CA HIS A 18 -6.54 -19.29 -0.27
C HIS A 18 -7.02 -20.32 0.77
N PHE A 19 -6.61 -20.16 2.03
CA PHE A 19 -6.95 -21.08 3.12
C PHE A 19 -8.15 -20.61 3.95
N LEU A 20 -8.81 -19.50 3.59
CA LEU A 20 -9.93 -18.96 4.36
C LEU A 20 -11.23 -19.70 4.03
N GLU A 21 -11.80 -20.35 5.04
CA GLU A 21 -13.14 -20.92 4.97
C GLU A 21 -14.17 -19.87 5.39
N ALA A 22 -15.02 -19.45 4.45
CA ALA A 22 -15.98 -18.37 4.65
C ALA A 22 -17.29 -18.85 5.32
N GLU A 23 -17.18 -19.44 6.51
CA GLU A 23 -18.34 -19.88 7.29
C GLU A 23 -18.90 -18.72 8.14
N GLY A 24 -20.16 -18.33 7.89
CA GLY A 24 -20.84 -17.29 8.67
C GLY A 24 -20.53 -15.84 8.26
N PHE A 25 -19.73 -15.62 7.22
CA PHE A 25 -19.44 -14.29 6.66
C PHE A 25 -19.31 -14.34 5.13
N ARG A 26 -19.35 -13.17 4.49
CA ARG A 26 -19.15 -13.01 3.04
C ARG A 26 -17.76 -12.46 2.77
N VAL A 27 -17.13 -12.97 1.72
CA VAL A 27 -15.85 -12.44 1.22
C VAL A 27 -16.08 -11.55 0.00
N VAL A 28 -15.41 -10.40 -0.04
CA VAL A 28 -15.36 -9.52 -1.22
C VAL A 28 -13.90 -9.24 -1.60
N CYS A 29 -13.63 -9.25 -2.90
CA CYS A 29 -12.32 -8.87 -3.44
C CYS A 29 -12.45 -7.53 -4.17
N ALA A 30 -11.64 -6.55 -3.79
CA ALA A 30 -11.62 -5.23 -4.43
C ALA A 30 -10.24 -4.57 -4.30
N PRO A 31 -9.86 -3.62 -5.16
CA PRO A 31 -8.63 -2.85 -5.00
C PRO A 31 -8.61 -2.10 -3.65
N PRO A 32 -7.42 -1.79 -3.08
CA PRO A 32 -7.32 -1.14 -1.77
C PRO A 32 -8.14 0.15 -1.65
N THR A 33 -8.16 0.99 -2.68
CA THR A 33 -8.96 2.23 -2.69
C THR A 33 -10.46 1.93 -2.52
N GLY A 34 -10.94 0.86 -3.16
CA GLY A 34 -12.34 0.41 -3.02
C GLY A 34 -12.61 -0.13 -1.62
N LEU A 35 -11.74 -0.99 -1.09
CA LEU A 35 -11.87 -1.54 0.26
C LEU A 35 -11.82 -0.47 1.35
N ASN A 36 -10.93 0.51 1.22
CA ASN A 36 -10.86 1.66 2.11
C ASN A 36 -12.18 2.45 2.13
N ARG A 37 -12.78 2.70 0.96
CA ARG A 37 -14.10 3.34 0.88
C ARG A 37 -15.16 2.50 1.57
N MET A 38 -15.20 1.19 1.31
CA MET A 38 -16.18 0.26 1.88
C MET A 38 -16.06 0.12 3.41
N LEU A 39 -14.84 0.22 3.97
CA LEU A 39 -14.62 0.31 5.41
C LEU A 39 -15.23 1.59 5.99
N LEU A 40 -15.01 2.74 5.36
CA LEU A 40 -15.55 4.03 5.85
C LEU A 40 -17.08 4.12 5.73
N THR A 41 -17.68 3.46 4.75
CA THR A 41 -19.14 3.44 4.55
C THR A 41 -19.84 2.31 5.32
N GLY A 42 -19.09 1.40 5.95
CA GLY A 42 -19.63 0.24 6.65
C GLY A 42 -20.16 -0.87 5.73
N GLU A 43 -19.89 -0.80 4.42
CA GLU A 43 -20.21 -1.88 3.46
C GLU A 43 -19.38 -3.15 3.72
N VAL A 44 -18.17 -2.98 4.26
CA VAL A 44 -17.29 -4.05 4.73
C VAL A 44 -16.99 -3.83 6.21
N GLY A 45 -17.13 -4.89 7.01
CA GLY A 45 -16.88 -4.83 8.45
C GLY A 45 -15.40 -4.99 8.81
N LEU A 46 -14.65 -5.76 8.00
CA LEU A 46 -13.23 -6.03 8.20
C LEU A 46 -12.53 -6.10 6.85
N SER A 47 -11.38 -5.45 6.71
CA SER A 47 -10.55 -5.58 5.51
C SER A 47 -9.09 -5.34 5.84
N LEU A 48 -8.20 -5.91 5.04
CA LEU A 48 -6.82 -5.42 4.99
C LEU A 48 -6.83 -3.99 4.44
N ALA A 49 -6.13 -3.10 5.14
CA ALA A 49 -5.95 -1.72 4.76
C ALA A 49 -4.48 -1.34 4.95
N SER A 50 -4.01 -0.37 4.18
CA SER A 50 -2.64 0.12 4.33
C SER A 50 -2.45 0.83 5.68
N SER A 51 -1.25 0.76 6.27
CA SER A 51 -0.93 1.44 7.53
C SER A 51 -1.20 2.94 7.48
N HIS A 52 -0.89 3.58 6.34
CA HIS A 52 -1.19 5.01 6.14
C HIS A 52 -2.69 5.32 6.23
N PHE A 53 -3.54 4.50 5.61
CA PHE A 53 -4.99 4.67 5.68
C PHE A 53 -5.52 4.50 7.10
N TYR A 54 -5.05 3.46 7.82
CA TYR A 54 -5.44 3.24 9.20
C TYR A 54 -5.08 4.43 10.10
N LEU A 55 -3.82 4.89 10.05
CA LEU A 55 -3.35 6.00 10.88
C LEU A 55 -4.16 7.30 10.66
N ARG A 56 -4.69 7.50 9.45
CA ARG A 56 -5.54 8.66 9.11
C ARG A 56 -6.97 8.56 9.63
N HIS A 57 -7.45 7.36 9.97
CA HIS A 57 -8.84 7.09 10.38
C HIS A 57 -8.93 6.29 11.69
N GLN A 58 -7.86 6.24 12.47
CA GLN A 58 -7.71 5.38 13.65
C GLN A 58 -8.76 5.65 14.75
N GLU A 59 -9.33 6.86 14.81
CA GLU A 59 -10.38 7.21 15.76
C GLU A 59 -11.69 6.44 15.49
N GLY A 60 -11.93 6.03 14.24
CA GLY A 60 -13.14 5.32 13.80
C GLY A 60 -12.91 3.86 13.42
N LEU A 61 -11.68 3.36 13.49
CA LEU A 61 -11.31 2.00 13.06
C LEU A 61 -10.57 1.25 14.15
N GLY A 62 -10.94 -0.02 14.35
CA GLY A 62 -10.17 -0.96 15.14
C GLY A 62 -9.09 -1.67 14.32
N LEU A 63 -8.03 -2.14 14.99
CA LEU A 63 -7.07 -3.09 14.43
C LEU A 63 -7.23 -4.46 15.06
N LEU A 64 -7.01 -5.50 14.26
CA LEU A 64 -6.76 -6.83 14.79
C LEU A 64 -5.33 -6.87 15.34
N PRO A 65 -5.13 -7.33 16.59
CA PRO A 65 -3.83 -7.26 17.24
C PRO A 65 -2.78 -8.23 16.67
N ASP A 66 -3.22 -9.29 16.00
CA ASP A 66 -2.42 -10.44 15.57
C ASP A 66 -2.40 -10.61 14.03
N PHE A 67 -2.91 -9.64 13.28
CA PHE A 67 -2.91 -9.68 11.81
C PHE A 67 -2.23 -8.47 11.20
N SER A 68 -1.25 -8.73 10.34
CA SER A 68 -0.61 -7.69 9.53
C SER A 68 0.01 -8.27 8.26
N VAL A 69 0.31 -7.38 7.30
CA VAL A 69 1.27 -7.64 6.24
C VAL A 69 2.51 -6.82 6.59
N ALA A 70 3.53 -7.49 7.11
CA ALA A 70 4.77 -6.87 7.57
C ALA A 70 5.98 -7.72 7.15
N VAL A 71 7.16 -7.11 7.15
CA VAL A 71 8.42 -7.78 6.84
C VAL A 71 9.55 -7.18 7.68
N LEU A 72 10.53 -8.01 8.02
CA LEU A 72 11.82 -7.57 8.51
C LEU A 72 12.84 -7.70 7.38
N GLY A 73 13.34 -6.57 6.88
CA GLY A 73 14.26 -6.53 5.73
C GLY A 73 13.53 -6.34 4.39
N PRO A 74 14.06 -6.90 3.28
CA PRO A 74 13.55 -6.61 1.95
C PRO A 74 12.16 -7.21 1.69
N VAL A 75 11.23 -6.37 1.22
CA VAL A 75 9.86 -6.78 0.83
C VAL A 75 9.75 -7.22 -0.64
N TYR A 76 10.76 -6.86 -1.46
CA TYR A 76 10.90 -7.14 -2.89
C TYR A 76 9.82 -6.59 -3.85
N SER A 77 8.65 -6.19 -3.34
CA SER A 77 7.53 -5.66 -4.12
C SER A 77 7.35 -4.14 -4.03
N VAL A 78 8.18 -3.46 -3.25
CA VAL A 78 8.22 -1.99 -3.12
C VAL A 78 9.64 -1.53 -3.39
N ASN A 79 9.87 -1.02 -4.60
CA ASN A 79 11.22 -0.75 -5.11
C ASN A 79 11.32 0.69 -5.61
N LEU A 80 12.46 1.32 -5.33
CA LEU A 80 12.90 2.53 -6.02
C LEU A 80 13.98 2.11 -7.02
N PHE A 81 13.72 2.27 -8.31
CA PHE A 81 14.72 2.09 -9.35
C PHE A 81 15.38 3.44 -9.62
N HIS A 82 16.70 3.49 -9.64
CA HIS A 82 17.44 4.74 -9.83
C HIS A 82 18.80 4.48 -10.48
N LYS A 83 19.34 5.49 -11.18
CA LYS A 83 20.67 5.40 -11.85
C LYS A 83 21.77 6.18 -11.12
N LYS A 84 21.42 6.96 -10.11
CA LYS A 84 22.31 7.84 -9.35
C LYS A 84 22.25 7.51 -7.86
N PRO A 85 23.24 7.88 -7.03
CA PRO A 85 23.11 7.81 -5.58
C PRO A 85 21.86 8.56 -5.09
N LEU A 86 21.29 8.16 -3.95
CA LEU A 86 20.01 8.70 -3.45
C LEU A 86 20.08 10.22 -3.21
N GLU A 87 21.22 10.71 -2.74
CA GLU A 87 21.51 12.10 -2.43
C GLU A 87 21.55 12.98 -3.70
N ALA A 88 21.74 12.36 -4.87
CA ALA A 88 21.86 13.02 -6.17
C ALA A 88 20.57 12.94 -7.00
N LEU A 89 19.48 12.39 -6.45
CA LEU A 89 18.19 12.34 -7.14
C LEU A 89 17.57 13.73 -7.19
N GLY A 90 17.28 14.21 -8.40
CA GLY A 90 16.62 15.49 -8.66
C GLY A 90 15.13 15.34 -9.00
N ARG A 91 14.75 14.25 -9.67
CA ARG A 91 13.36 13.99 -10.10
C ARG A 91 12.97 12.53 -9.96
N VAL A 92 11.95 12.26 -9.17
CA VAL A 92 11.43 10.90 -8.95
C VAL A 92 10.02 10.76 -9.52
N ALA A 93 9.85 9.76 -10.39
CA ALA A 93 8.56 9.34 -10.90
C ALA A 93 7.83 8.48 -9.84
N LEU A 94 6.57 8.83 -9.53
CA LEU A 94 5.73 8.08 -8.61
C LEU A 94 4.61 7.38 -9.38
N THR A 95 4.52 6.06 -9.21
CA THR A 95 3.38 5.29 -9.71
C THR A 95 2.11 5.62 -8.92
N THR A 96 0.95 5.41 -9.53
CA THR A 96 -0.33 5.90 -9.00
C THR A 96 -0.93 5.01 -7.90
N GLU A 97 -0.37 3.82 -7.65
CA GLU A 97 -1.09 2.76 -6.93
C GLU A 97 -0.94 2.74 -5.41
N SER A 98 0.01 3.45 -4.79
CA SER A 98 0.25 3.29 -3.35
C SER A 98 0.60 4.59 -2.62
N ALA A 99 -0.32 5.06 -1.76
CA ALA A 99 -0.08 6.18 -0.85
C ALA A 99 0.97 5.86 0.24
N THR A 100 1.04 4.59 0.69
CA THR A 100 1.94 4.19 1.79
C THR A 100 3.39 4.14 1.35
N SER A 101 3.69 3.52 0.21
CA SER A 101 5.06 3.45 -0.31
C SER A 101 5.61 4.84 -0.65
N VAL A 102 4.77 5.74 -1.18
CA VAL A 102 5.14 7.13 -1.44
C VAL A 102 5.47 7.89 -0.15
N ALA A 103 4.68 7.69 0.91
CA ALA A 103 4.96 8.31 2.21
C ALA A 103 6.29 7.81 2.80
N LEU A 104 6.54 6.49 2.75
CA LEU A 104 7.80 5.91 3.21
C LEU A 104 8.99 6.39 2.37
N LEU A 105 8.87 6.42 1.05
CA LEU A 105 9.90 6.91 0.14
C LEU A 105 10.31 8.35 0.47
N ARG A 106 9.33 9.25 0.66
CA ARG A 106 9.59 10.65 1.00
C ARG A 106 10.37 10.77 2.30
N LEU A 107 9.95 10.04 3.33
CA LEU A 107 10.64 10.01 4.62
C LEU A 107 12.09 9.51 4.47
N LEU A 108 12.31 8.40 3.74
CA LEU A 108 13.63 7.82 3.56
C LEU A 108 14.58 8.72 2.75
N LEU A 109 14.06 9.42 1.73
CA LEU A 109 14.85 10.36 0.95
C LEU A 109 15.21 11.62 1.75
N GLU A 110 14.28 12.11 2.58
CA GLU A 110 14.55 13.22 3.49
C GLU A 110 15.64 12.85 4.52
N GLU A 111 15.56 11.66 5.12
CA GLU A 111 16.59 11.14 6.03
C GLU A 111 17.95 10.94 5.34
N ALA A 112 17.96 10.66 4.04
CA ALA A 112 19.17 10.59 3.22
C ALA A 112 19.68 11.98 2.77
N GLY A 113 19.00 13.08 3.12
CA GLY A 113 19.36 14.43 2.72
C GLY A 113 19.00 14.77 1.26
N ALA A 114 18.16 13.97 0.61
CA ALA A 114 17.69 14.17 -0.75
C ALA A 114 16.35 14.92 -0.80
N GLY A 115 16.21 15.85 -1.75
CA GLY A 115 14.99 16.65 -1.94
C GLY A 115 14.48 16.66 -3.39
N PRO A 116 14.20 15.50 -4.02
CA PRO A 116 13.79 15.48 -5.41
C PRO A 116 12.39 16.06 -5.62
N ALA A 117 12.17 16.57 -6.83
CA ALA A 117 10.82 16.87 -7.31
C ALA A 117 10.08 15.57 -7.66
N TYR A 118 8.84 15.45 -7.19
CA TYR A 118 8.00 14.28 -7.46
C TYR A 118 7.01 14.56 -8.58
N ALA A 119 6.87 13.63 -9.52
CA ALA A 119 5.81 13.68 -10.53
C ALA A 119 5.03 12.35 -10.56
N ARG A 120 3.70 12.43 -10.58
CA ARG A 120 2.87 11.25 -10.84
C ARG A 120 2.81 11.00 -12.33
N VAL A 121 3.35 9.87 -12.76
CA VAL A 121 3.40 9.45 -14.16
C VAL A 121 3.10 7.96 -14.25
N GLN A 122 2.39 7.56 -15.30
CA GLN A 122 2.20 6.15 -15.62
C GLN A 122 3.34 5.69 -16.52
N GLY A 123 3.85 4.50 -16.26
CA GLY A 123 4.97 3.90 -16.99
C GLY A 123 5.69 2.88 -16.13
N GLY A 124 6.69 2.22 -16.73
CA GLY A 124 7.64 1.31 -16.11
C GLY A 124 9.05 1.90 -16.09
N LEU A 125 10.03 1.03 -16.36
CA LEU A 125 11.46 1.36 -16.26
C LEU A 125 11.94 2.32 -17.37
N GLU A 126 11.19 2.48 -18.45
CA GLU A 126 11.45 3.47 -19.50
C GLU A 126 11.44 4.91 -18.97
N LEU A 127 10.76 5.16 -17.83
CA LEU A 127 10.78 6.47 -17.18
C LEU A 127 12.18 6.88 -16.67
N LEU A 128 13.11 5.93 -16.52
CA LEU A 128 14.50 6.22 -16.16
C LEU A 128 15.28 6.96 -17.27
N GLU A 129 14.68 7.23 -18.42
CA GLU A 129 15.23 8.14 -19.44
C GLU A 129 14.98 9.62 -19.10
N ALA A 130 13.88 9.93 -18.41
CA ALA A 130 13.43 11.29 -18.11
C ALA A 130 13.42 11.63 -16.60
N TYR A 131 13.57 10.61 -15.75
CA TYR A 131 13.60 10.67 -14.29
C TYR A 131 14.85 9.95 -13.75
N ASP A 132 15.23 10.26 -12.51
CA ASP A 132 16.46 9.76 -11.88
C ASP A 132 16.30 8.40 -11.20
#